data_AF-A0AAE0SFZ0-F1
#
_entry.id   AF-A0AAE0SFZ0-F1
#
_cell.length_a   1.000
_cell.length_b   1.000
_cell.length_c   1.000
_cell.angle_alpha   90.00
_cell.angle_beta   90.00
_cell.angle_gamma   90.00
#
_symmetry.space_group_name_H-M   'P 1'
#
loop_
_entity.id
_entity.type
_entity.pdbx_description
1 polymer ?
#
loop_
_entity_poly.entity_id
_entity_poly.type
_entity_poly.pdbx_seq_one_letter_code
_entity_poly.pdbx_strand_id
1 'polypeptide(L)'
;MVGVGSVVSVMELFRIHTPPHKPTKKRTLFPFRISQLYLPKETNANGVNEQSENCWDAPILLLTKNDDKKGYYEPISVLNVVTDKDAYTGPRIDEYLVLYRHQLVLEHQLFLEHQLILEHHLVLEHQLVLDIRSDVGKNFI
;
A
#
# COMPACT_ATOMS: atom_id res chain seq x y z
N MET A 1 -33.87 32.99 -9.30
CA MET A 1 -33.80 31.52 -9.33
C MET A 1 -32.35 31.15 -9.56
N VAL A 2 -31.63 30.84 -8.48
CA VAL A 2 -30.26 30.32 -8.57
C VAL A 2 -30.40 28.81 -8.77
N GLY A 3 -30.06 28.34 -9.97
CA GLY A 3 -30.10 26.93 -10.31
C GLY A 3 -29.10 26.18 -9.44
N VAL A 4 -29.59 25.24 -8.64
CA VAL A 4 -28.77 24.32 -7.87
C VAL A 4 -28.06 23.43 -8.89
N GLY A 5 -26.77 23.69 -9.10
CA GLY A 5 -25.91 22.83 -9.90
C GLY A 5 -25.87 21.45 -9.25
N SER A 6 -26.60 20.51 -9.84
CA SER A 6 -26.47 19.10 -9.49
C SER A 6 -25.06 18.69 -9.85
N VAL A 7 -24.22 18.46 -8.83
CA VAL A 7 -22.90 17.85 -9.01
C VAL A 7 -23.18 16.41 -9.42
N VAL A 8 -23.24 16.18 -10.72
CA VAL A 8 -23.23 14.82 -11.27
C VAL A 8 -21.85 14.27 -10.97
N SER A 9 -21.75 13.49 -9.89
CA SER A 9 -20.60 12.64 -9.64
C SER A 9 -20.54 11.65 -10.80
N VAL A 10 -19.65 11.92 -11.75
CA VAL A 10 -19.34 11.00 -12.83
C VAL A 10 -18.69 9.80 -12.18
N MET A 11 -19.46 8.74 -11.90
CA MET A 11 -18.91 7.45 -11.54
C MET A 11 -18.14 6.94 -12.76
N GLU A 12 -16.81 7.06 -12.73
CA GLU A 12 -15.96 6.38 -13.70
C GLU A 12 -16.11 4.87 -13.49
N LEU A 13 -16.75 4.20 -14.45
CA LEU A 13 -16.94 2.77 -14.42
C LEU A 13 -15.63 2.08 -14.82
N PHE A 14 -14.99 1.40 -13.88
CA PHE A 14 -13.81 0.58 -14.17
C PHE A 14 -14.24 -0.76 -14.75
N ARG A 15 -13.87 -1.01 -16.02
CA ARG A 15 -14.12 -2.29 -16.67
C ARG A 15 -13.01 -3.27 -16.34
N ILE A 16 -13.38 -4.38 -15.71
CA ILE A 16 -12.48 -5.51 -15.46
C ILE A 16 -12.51 -6.43 -16.69
N HIS A 17 -11.32 -6.76 -17.21
CA HIS A 17 -11.15 -7.64 -18.34
C HIS A 17 -10.76 -9.05 -17.89
N THR A 18 -11.26 -10.05 -18.61
CA THR A 18 -10.91 -11.45 -18.42
C THR A 18 -10.59 -12.07 -19.79
N PRO A 19 -9.61 -12.99 -19.88
CA PRO A 19 -9.41 -13.78 -21.09
C PRO A 19 -10.64 -14.65 -21.37
N PRO A 20 -10.78 -15.24 -22.57
CA PRO A 20 -11.87 -16.16 -22.86
C PRO A 20 -11.88 -17.34 -21.89
N HIS A 21 -12.87 -17.38 -20.99
CA HIS A 21 -13.06 -18.47 -20.03
C HIS A 21 -14.55 -18.65 -19.68
N LYS A 22 -14.91 -19.82 -19.12
CA LYS A 22 -16.28 -20.06 -18.64
C LYS A 22 -16.52 -19.37 -17.29
N PRO A 23 -17.72 -18.83 -17.03
CA PRO A 23 -18.06 -18.23 -15.74
C PRO A 23 -17.69 -19.14 -14.57
N THR A 24 -17.06 -18.56 -13.55
CA THR A 24 -16.65 -19.31 -12.36
C THR A 24 -17.87 -19.61 -11.51
N LYS A 25 -18.05 -20.87 -11.09
CA LYS A 25 -19.08 -21.27 -10.12
C LYS A 25 -18.43 -22.05 -8.99
N LYS A 26 -18.28 -21.41 -7.82
CA LYS A 26 -17.85 -22.08 -6.61
C LYS A 26 -18.97 -22.04 -5.58
N ARG A 27 -19.55 -23.22 -5.34
CA ARG A 27 -20.69 -23.38 -4.45
C ARG A 27 -20.28 -23.09 -3.01
N THR A 28 -21.02 -22.18 -2.39
CA THR A 28 -20.95 -21.90 -0.97
C THR A 28 -21.44 -23.11 -0.15
N LEU A 29 -20.58 -23.68 0.71
CA LEU A 29 -20.92 -24.83 1.57
C LEU A 29 -21.62 -24.44 2.88
N PHE A 30 -22.12 -23.20 3.00
CA PHE A 30 -22.84 -22.77 4.20
C PHE A 30 -24.27 -23.32 4.24
N PRO A 31 -24.80 -23.63 5.44
CA PRO A 31 -26.24 -23.80 5.63
C PRO A 31 -26.97 -22.58 5.07
N PHE A 32 -27.87 -22.80 4.11
CA PHE A 32 -28.61 -21.78 3.34
C PHE A 32 -29.22 -20.64 4.17
N ARG A 33 -29.51 -20.88 5.46
CA ARG A 33 -30.05 -19.85 6.38
C ARG A 33 -29.04 -18.76 6.75
N ILE A 34 -27.74 -19.07 6.82
CA ILE A 34 -26.71 -18.13 7.30
C ILE A 34 -26.39 -17.07 6.24
N SER A 35 -26.44 -17.40 4.94
CA SER A 35 -26.18 -16.43 3.87
C SER A 35 -27.23 -15.32 3.81
N GLN A 36 -28.53 -15.63 3.95
CA GLN A 36 -29.59 -14.62 3.90
C GLN A 36 -29.70 -13.77 5.18
N LEU A 37 -29.36 -14.34 6.35
CA LEU A 37 -29.44 -13.62 7.64
C LEU A 37 -28.32 -12.61 7.83
N TYR A 38 -27.21 -12.75 7.10
CA TYR A 38 -25.98 -12.01 7.35
C TYR A 38 -25.46 -11.21 6.16
N LEU A 39 -26.03 -11.32 4.94
CA LEU A 39 -25.74 -10.29 3.92
C LEU A 39 -26.15 -8.91 4.49
N PRO A 40 -25.26 -7.90 4.51
CA PRO A 40 -25.57 -6.66 5.22
C PRO A 40 -26.73 -5.94 4.55
N LYS A 41 -27.88 -5.89 5.24
CA LYS A 41 -29.04 -5.09 4.79
C LYS A 41 -28.63 -3.65 4.50
N GLU A 42 -27.63 -3.14 5.23
CA GLU A 42 -27.03 -1.81 5.02
C GLU A 42 -26.34 -1.69 3.66
N THR A 43 -25.58 -2.69 3.21
CA THR A 43 -24.94 -2.65 1.88
C THR A 43 -25.96 -2.70 0.75
N ASN A 44 -27.05 -3.44 0.92
CA ASN A 44 -28.15 -3.46 -0.04
C ASN A 44 -28.90 -2.11 -0.03
N ALA A 45 -29.14 -1.53 1.15
CA ALA A 45 -29.80 -0.24 1.30
C ALA A 45 -28.97 0.92 0.72
N ASN A 46 -27.64 0.83 0.81
CA ASN A 46 -26.70 1.81 0.28
C ASN A 46 -26.40 1.60 -1.22
N GLY A 47 -27.02 0.61 -1.87
CA GLY A 47 -26.79 0.31 -3.29
C GLY A 47 -25.40 -0.26 -3.62
N VAL A 48 -24.67 -0.75 -2.61
CA VAL A 48 -23.36 -1.41 -2.80
C VAL A 48 -23.54 -2.82 -3.36
N ASN A 49 -24.60 -3.50 -2.94
CA ASN A 49 -24.96 -4.85 -3.38
C ASN A 49 -26.35 -4.84 -4.02
N GLU A 50 -26.49 -5.50 -5.17
CA GLU A 50 -27.75 -5.65 -5.88
C GLU A 50 -28.02 -7.11 -6.23
N GLN A 51 -29.30 -7.46 -6.38
CA GLN A 51 -29.68 -8.79 -6.84
C GLN A 51 -29.36 -8.92 -8.34
N SER A 52 -28.63 -9.96 -8.71
CA SER A 52 -28.20 -10.21 -10.09
C SER A 52 -28.56 -11.62 -10.53
N GLU A 53 -28.91 -11.78 -11.81
CA GLU A 53 -29.14 -13.08 -12.46
C GLU A 53 -27.86 -13.60 -13.15
N ASN A 54 -26.69 -13.23 -12.62
CA ASN A 54 -25.42 -13.59 -13.24
C ASN A 54 -25.10 -15.09 -13.06
N CYS A 55 -24.28 -15.60 -13.98
CA CYS A 55 -23.84 -17.00 -13.97
C CYS A 55 -22.53 -17.21 -13.20
N TRP A 56 -22.07 -16.18 -12.47
CA TRP A 56 -20.85 -16.17 -11.69
C TRP A 56 -21.20 -16.37 -10.21
N ASP A 57 -20.49 -17.26 -9.54
CA ASP A 57 -20.75 -17.57 -8.14
C ASP A 57 -19.43 -17.77 -7.40
N ALA A 58 -19.30 -17.09 -6.26
CA ALA A 58 -18.14 -17.14 -5.38
C ALA A 58 -18.60 -17.38 -3.94
N PRO A 59 -17.86 -18.17 -3.14
CA PRO A 59 -18.22 -18.41 -1.76
C PRO A 59 -18.04 -17.13 -0.95
N ILE A 60 -18.91 -16.90 0.03
CA ILE A 60 -18.78 -15.81 1.01
C ILE A 60 -18.39 -16.43 2.35
N LEU A 61 -17.27 -16.01 2.92
CA LEU A 61 -16.78 -16.44 4.23
C LEU A 61 -17.16 -15.42 5.30
N LEU A 62 -17.61 -15.93 6.45
CA LEU A 62 -17.81 -15.12 7.65
C LEU A 62 -16.58 -15.28 8.55
N LEU A 63 -15.88 -14.19 8.82
CA LEU A 63 -14.72 -14.18 9.71
C LEU A 63 -14.97 -13.26 10.90
N THR A 64 -14.57 -13.70 12.08
CA THR A 64 -14.54 -12.84 13.27
C THR A 64 -13.19 -12.13 13.29
N LYS A 65 -13.20 -10.80 13.31
CA LYS A 65 -12.00 -9.97 13.50
C LYS A 65 -11.63 -9.96 15.00
N ASN A 66 -10.40 -9.58 15.30
CA ASN A 66 -9.85 -9.48 16.66
C ASN A 66 -10.72 -8.65 17.64
N ASP A 67 -11.58 -7.77 17.15
CA ASP A 67 -12.47 -6.92 17.96
C ASP A 67 -13.87 -7.56 18.21
N ASP A 68 -14.02 -8.87 18.06
CA ASP A 68 -15.31 -9.61 18.02
C ASP A 68 -16.30 -9.13 16.93
N LYS A 69 -15.89 -8.19 16.09
CA LYS A 69 -16.64 -7.72 14.94
C LYS A 69 -16.61 -8.80 13.86
N LYS A 70 -17.79 -9.21 13.40
CA LYS A 70 -17.92 -10.11 12.25
C LYS A 70 -17.74 -9.31 10.96
N GLY A 71 -16.83 -9.76 10.11
CA GLY A 71 -16.62 -9.26 8.76
C GLY A 71 -16.94 -10.34 7.73
N TYR A 72 -17.41 -9.91 6.56
CA TYR A 72 -17.64 -10.79 5.41
C TYR A 72 -16.46 -10.69 4.47
N TYR A 73 -16.05 -11.84 3.95
CA TYR A 73 -14.93 -11.94 3.04
C TYR A 73 -15.33 -12.80 1.86
N GLU A 74 -15.26 -12.23 0.67
CA GLU A 74 -15.39 -12.99 -0.57
C GLU A 74 -14.00 -13.46 -0.99
N PRO A 75 -13.66 -14.76 -0.87
CA PRO A 75 -12.47 -15.33 -1.47
C PRO A 75 -12.51 -15.21 -3.00
N ILE A 76 -12.06 -14.07 -3.51
CA ILE A 76 -11.88 -13.78 -4.93
C ILE A 76 -10.68 -14.50 -5.56
N SER A 77 -10.12 -15.52 -4.90
CA SER A 77 -8.93 -16.26 -5.37
C SER A 77 -9.07 -16.78 -6.80
N VAL A 78 -10.25 -17.26 -7.18
CA VAL A 78 -10.49 -17.71 -8.56
C VAL A 78 -10.64 -16.53 -9.51
N LEU A 79 -11.31 -15.47 -9.06
CA LEU A 79 -11.46 -14.25 -9.85
C LEU A 79 -10.07 -13.67 -10.18
N ASN A 80 -9.17 -13.59 -9.20
CA ASN A 80 -7.79 -13.15 -9.37
C ASN A 80 -6.97 -13.99 -10.38
N VAL A 81 -7.36 -15.25 -10.61
CA VAL A 81 -6.70 -16.12 -11.61
C VAL A 81 -7.20 -15.83 -13.02
N VAL A 82 -8.49 -15.48 -13.15
CA VAL A 82 -9.15 -15.30 -14.45
C VAL A 82 -9.24 -13.83 -14.88
N THR A 83 -8.93 -12.88 -14.00
CA THR A 83 -8.81 -11.46 -14.37
C THR A 83 -7.47 -11.16 -15.01
N ASP A 84 -7.49 -10.33 -16.04
CA ASP A 84 -6.27 -9.75 -16.60
C ASP A 84 -5.53 -8.98 -15.51
N LYS A 85 -4.27 -9.34 -15.31
CA LYS A 85 -3.40 -8.63 -14.35
C LYS A 85 -3.12 -7.24 -14.92
N ASP A 86 -2.97 -6.25 -14.04
CA ASP A 86 -2.66 -4.85 -14.39
C ASP A 86 -3.83 -4.05 -14.97
N ALA A 87 -5.07 -4.39 -14.60
CA ALA A 87 -6.23 -3.54 -14.84
C ALA A 87 -6.14 -2.14 -14.18
N TYR A 88 -5.21 -1.96 -13.23
CA TYR A 88 -4.96 -0.68 -12.57
C TYR A 88 -3.73 0.00 -13.19
N THR A 89 -3.92 1.22 -13.68
CA THR A 89 -2.87 2.05 -14.32
C THR A 89 -1.97 2.78 -13.32
N GLY A 90 -2.28 2.70 -12.02
CA GLY A 90 -1.47 3.36 -11.00
C GLY A 90 -0.17 2.62 -10.67
N PRO A 91 0.83 3.35 -10.14
CA PRO A 91 2.13 2.78 -9.79
C PRO A 91 1.98 1.61 -8.81
N ARG A 92 2.68 0.51 -9.10
CA ARG A 92 2.67 -0.67 -8.24
C ARG A 92 3.34 -0.35 -6.90
N ILE A 93 2.83 -0.94 -5.81
CA ILE A 93 3.40 -0.77 -4.46
C ILE A 93 4.90 -1.10 -4.44
N ASP A 94 5.33 -2.08 -5.24
CA ASP A 94 6.73 -2.47 -5.36
C ASP A 94 7.63 -1.32 -5.86
N GLU A 95 7.11 -0.46 -6.74
CA GLU A 95 7.83 0.72 -7.25
C GLU A 95 8.06 1.74 -6.13
N TYR A 96 7.05 1.96 -5.28
CA TYR A 96 7.21 2.81 -4.09
C TYR A 96 8.23 2.25 -3.11
N LEU A 97 8.22 0.94 -2.87
CA LEU A 97 9.15 0.30 -1.94
C LEU A 97 10.61 0.40 -2.40
N VAL A 98 10.86 0.43 -3.72
CA VAL A 98 12.20 0.67 -4.27
C VAL A 98 12.63 2.12 -4.03
N LEU A 99 11.75 3.10 -4.27
CA LEU A 99 12.04 4.52 -4.04
C LEU A 99 12.38 4.81 -2.57
N TYR A 100 11.60 4.27 -1.63
CA TYR A 100 11.87 4.43 -0.20
C TYR A 100 13.19 3.78 0.22
N ARG A 101 13.52 2.59 -0.30
CA ARG A 101 14.81 1.95 -0.02
C ARG A 101 15.99 2.76 -0.56
N HIS A 102 15.87 3.29 -1.77
CA HIS A 102 16.90 4.12 -2.37
C HIS A 102 17.13 5.41 -1.58
N GLN A 103 16.04 6.06 -1.14
CA GLN A 103 16.12 7.27 -0.32
C GLN A 103 16.86 7.03 1.01
N LEU A 104 16.52 5.94 1.71
CA LEU A 104 17.20 5.57 2.97
C LEU A 104 18.70 5.31 2.79
N VAL A 105 19.11 4.70 1.68
CA VAL A 105 20.52 4.45 1.38
C VAL A 105 21.28 5.76 1.14
N LEU A 106 20.69 6.70 0.40
CA LEU A 106 21.28 8.01 0.16
C LEU A 106 21.44 8.82 1.44
N GLU A 107 20.40 8.83 2.29
CA GLU A 107 20.45 9.52 3.59
C GLU A 107 21.55 8.94 4.50
N HIS A 108 21.69 7.60 4.51
CA HIS A 108 22.73 6.95 5.27
C HIS A 108 24.14 7.25 4.73
N GLN A 109 24.32 7.27 3.40
CA GLN A 109 25.60 7.61 2.79
C GLN A 109 26.00 9.05 3.11
N LEU A 110 25.06 10.00 3.00
CA LEU A 110 25.30 11.40 3.34
C LEU A 110 25.71 11.56 4.82
N PHE A 111 25.07 10.81 5.71
CA PHE A 111 25.42 10.81 7.14
C PHE A 111 26.86 10.34 7.38
N LEU A 112 27.27 9.24 6.74
CA LEU A 112 28.63 8.71 6.86
C LEU A 112 29.68 9.67 6.30
N GLU A 113 29.42 10.28 5.13
CA GLU A 113 30.33 11.28 4.55
C GLU A 113 30.50 12.48 5.49
N HIS A 114 29.42 12.96 6.10
CA HIS A 114 29.50 14.07 7.03
C HIS A 114 30.30 13.71 8.30
N GLN A 115 30.12 12.52 8.85
CA GLN A 115 30.94 12.05 9.97
C GLN A 115 32.42 12.01 9.62
N LEU A 116 32.75 11.48 8.44
CA LEU A 116 34.14 11.34 8.00
C LEU A 116 34.82 12.71 7.80
N ILE A 117 34.08 13.70 7.31
CA ILE A 117 34.56 15.09 7.19
C ILE A 117 34.82 15.71 8.56
N LEU A 118 33.92 15.50 9.53
CA LEU A 118 34.08 16.02 10.89
C LEU A 118 35.30 15.40 11.59
N GLU A 119 35.51 14.09 11.46
CA GLU A 119 36.69 13.41 12.00
C GLU A 119 37.98 13.94 11.39
N HIS A 120 38.01 14.11 10.06
CA HIS A 120 39.18 14.65 9.38
C HIS A 120 39.49 16.10 9.83
N HIS A 121 38.45 16.93 10.02
CA HIS A 121 38.62 18.29 10.52
C HIS A 121 39.24 18.31 11.93
N LEU A 122 38.73 17.48 12.83
CA LEU A 122 39.27 17.31 14.19
C LEU A 122 40.75 16.87 14.19
N VAL A 123 41.12 15.94 13.29
CA VAL A 123 42.51 15.49 13.16
C VAL A 123 43.41 16.62 12.67
N LEU A 124 42.97 17.40 11.68
CA LEU A 124 43.72 18.55 11.17
C LEU A 124 43.91 19.63 12.24
N GLU A 125 42.87 19.94 13.02
CA GLU A 125 42.97 20.90 14.13
C GLU A 125 43.96 20.40 15.19
N HIS A 126 43.90 19.13 15.54
CA HIS A 126 44.84 18.55 16.51
C HIS A 126 46.29 18.61 16.01
N GLN A 127 46.53 18.32 14.72
CA GLN A 127 47.85 18.43 14.11
C GLN A 127 48.38 19.86 14.13
N LEU A 128 47.54 20.84 13.76
CA LEU A 128 47.90 22.27 13.83
C LEU A 128 48.30 22.70 15.25
N VAL A 129 47.56 22.25 16.27
CA VAL A 129 47.88 22.55 17.68
C VAL A 129 49.24 21.96 18.07
N LEU A 130 49.54 20.73 17.65
CA LEU A 130 50.83 20.09 17.91
C LEU A 130 52.00 20.82 17.22
N ASP A 131 51.81 21.23 15.97
CA ASP A 131 52.83 21.94 15.19
C ASP A 131 53.15 23.30 15.83
N ILE A 132 52.12 24.08 16.19
CA ILE A 132 52.29 25.35 16.91
C ILE A 132 53.04 25.13 18.23
N ARG A 133 52.67 24.10 19.01
CA ARG A 133 53.33 23.81 20.29
C ARG A 133 54.80 23.42 20.12
N SER A 134 55.12 22.65 19.08
CA SER A 134 56.50 22.28 18.74
C SER A 134 57.34 23.51 18.38
N ASP A 135 56.80 24.43 17.58
CA ASP A 135 57.53 25.63 17.15
C ASP A 135 57.74 26.63 18.28
N VAL A 136 56.75 26.79 19.16
CA VAL A 136 56.91 27.57 20.39
C VAL A 136 58.02 26.97 21.26
N GLY A 137 58.06 25.65 21.43
CA GLY A 137 59.10 24.96 22.22
C GLY A 137 60.52 25.11 21.67
N LYS A 138 60.68 25.24 20.35
CA LYS A 138 61.98 25.45 19.68
C LYS A 138 62.48 26.90 19.79
N ASN A 139 61.59 27.87 19.92
CA ASN A 139 61.95 29.29 20.06
C ASN A 139 62.37 29.71 21.48
N PHE A 140 62.31 28.79 22.45
CA PHE A 140 62.69 29.01 23.86
C PHE A 140 63.98 28.26 24.28
N ILE A 141 64.74 27.70 23.34
CA ILE A 141 66.06 27.06 23.55
C ILE A 141 67.10 27.87 22.76
#